data_AF-A0A455UID5-F1
#
_entry.id   AF-A0A455UID5-F1
#
_cell.length_a   1.000
_cell.length_b   1.000
_cell.length_c   1.000
_cell.angle_alpha   90.00
_cell.angle_beta   90.00
_cell.angle_gamma   90.00
#
_symmetry.space_group_name_H-M   'P 1'
#
loop_
_entity.id
_entity.type
_entity.pdbx_description
1 polymer ?
#
loop_
_entity_poly.entity_id
_entity_poly.type
_entity_poly.pdbx_seq_one_letter_code
_entity_poly.pdbx_strand_id
1 'polypeptide(L)' 'MTSVLPHSRLDQFFLLSQDLFCCIDIEGTLLQVNPAFETLLGYPSEKLIGRACGVIVHPSIIQ' A
#
# COMPACT_ATOMS: atom_id res chain seq x y z
N MET A 1 8.49 8.45 -18.10
CA MET A 1 8.01 8.11 -16.75
C MET A 1 6.79 8.97 -16.49
N THR A 2 5.60 8.41 -16.68
CA THR A 2 4.31 9.13 -16.58
C THR A 2 4.02 9.48 -15.12
N SER A 3 4.20 10.75 -14.77
CA SER A 3 3.69 11.31 -13.53
C SER A 3 2.16 11.30 -13.62
N VAL A 4 1.53 10.30 -13.00
CA VAL A 4 0.10 10.29 -12.77
C VAL A 4 -0.13 11.32 -11.66
N LEU A 5 -0.41 12.56 -12.07
CA LEU A 5 -0.84 13.59 -11.13
C LEU A 5 -2.12 13.09 -10.46
N PRO A 6 -2.21 13.08 -9.11
CA PRO A 6 -3.42 12.65 -8.44
C PRO A 6 -4.60 13.52 -8.89
N HIS A 7 -5.60 12.88 -9.49
CA HIS A 7 -6.70 13.55 -10.18
C HIS A 7 -7.76 14.08 -9.20
N SER A 8 -7.73 13.65 -7.93
CA SER A 8 -8.64 14.08 -6.86
C SER A 8 -7.92 14.33 -5.51
N ARG A 9 -8.58 15.06 -4.59
CA ARG A 9 -8.07 15.30 -3.22
C ARG A 9 -7.86 14.00 -2.45
N LEU A 10 -8.70 12.99 -2.70
CA LEU A 10 -8.56 11.67 -2.08
C LEU A 10 -7.32 10.95 -2.59
N ASP A 11 -7.00 11.04 -3.89
CA ASP A 11 -5.77 10.46 -4.43
C ASP A 11 -4.52 11.12 -3.84
N GLN A 12 -4.55 12.45 -3.67
CA GLN A 12 -3.46 13.17 -2.98
C GLN A 12 -3.32 12.71 -1.54
N PHE A 13 -4.43 12.63 -0.80
CA PHE A 13 -4.42 12.16 0.58
C PHE A 13 -3.90 10.73 0.68
N PHE A 14 -4.31 9.85 -0.23
CA PHE A 14 -3.88 8.46 -0.28
C PHE A 14 -2.37 8.34 -0.56
N LEU A 15 -1.88 9.02 -1.61
CA LEU A 15 -0.49 8.93 -2.06
C LEU A 15 0.50 9.62 -1.13
N LEU A 16 0.10 10.73 -0.49
CA LEU A 16 1.00 11.57 0.32
C LEU A 16 0.93 11.27 1.82
N SER A 17 -0.01 10.44 2.28
CA SER A 17 -0.08 10.05 3.68
C SER A 17 1.16 9.27 4.10
N GLN A 18 1.67 9.56 5.31
CA GLN A 18 2.75 8.80 5.93
C GLN A 18 2.24 7.54 6.64
N ASP A 19 0.92 7.43 6.84
CA ASP A 19 0.31 6.22 7.38
C ASP A 19 0.14 5.17 6.27
N LEU A 20 0.17 3.89 6.66
CA LEU A 20 -0.06 2.77 5.76
C LEU A 20 -1.53 2.72 5.32
N PHE A 21 -1.79 3.05 4.07
CA PHE A 21 -3.12 2.94 3.47
C PHE A 21 -3.16 1.84 2.42
N CYS A 22 -4.22 1.04 2.47
CA CYS A 22 -4.45 -0.01 1.50
C CYS A 22 -5.94 -0.20 1.20
N CYS A 23 -6.21 -0.72 0.02
CA CYS A 23 -7.52 -1.20 -0.40
C CYS A 23 -7.44 -2.72 -0.51
N ILE A 24 -8.45 -3.41 0.03
CA ILE A 24 -8.56 -4.86 -0.02
C ILE A 24 -9.86 -5.28 -0.68
N ASP A 25 -9.88 -6.48 -1.27
CA ASP A 25 -11.13 -7.15 -1.62
C ASP A 25 -11.79 -7.78 -0.38
N ILE A 26 -12.92 -8.45 -0.61
CA ILE A 26 -13.70 -9.12 0.45
C ILE A 26 -12.97 -10.29 1.11
N GLU A 27 -11.97 -10.86 0.44
CA GLU A 27 -11.13 -11.97 0.92
C GLU A 27 -9.90 -11.45 1.68
N GLY A 28 -9.70 -10.13 1.72
CA GLY A 28 -8.56 -9.49 2.36
C GLY A 28 -7.31 -9.40 1.49
N THR A 29 -7.45 -9.62 0.17
CA THR A 29 -6.37 -9.49 -0.79
C THR A 29 -6.13 -8.03 -1.12
N LEU A 30 -4.87 -7.60 -1.12
CA LEU A 30 -4.48 -6.22 -1.41
C LEU A 30 -4.65 -5.90 -2.89
N LEU A 31 -5.46 -4.89 -3.15
CA LEU A 31 -5.73 -4.33 -4.48
C LEU A 31 -4.86 -3.10 -4.75
N GLN A 32 -4.60 -2.31 -3.71
CA GLN A 32 -3.78 -1.11 -3.78
C GLN A 32 -3.13 -0.83 -2.43
N VAL A 33 -1.91 -0.26 -2.47
CA VAL A 33 -1.20 0.26 -1.31
C VAL A 33 -0.63 1.62 -1.65
N ASN A 34 -0.41 2.47 -0.64
CA ASN A 34 0.28 3.74 -0.83
C ASN A 34 1.81 3.59 -0.68
N PRO A 35 2.61 4.60 -1.12
CA PRO A 35 4.07 4.55 -1.03
C PRO A 35 4.64 4.47 0.40
N ALA A 36 3.82 4.71 1.43
CA ALA A 36 4.24 4.56 2.82
C ALA A 36 4.67 3.12 3.14
N PHE A 37 4.16 2.11 2.43
CA PHE A 37 4.62 0.72 2.58
C PHE A 37 6.10 0.55 2.23
N GLU A 38 6.57 1.20 1.18
CA GLU A 38 7.99 1.13 0.79
C GLU A 38 8.86 1.89 1.78
N THR A 39 8.37 3.04 2.25
CA THR A 39 9.10 3.93 3.15
C THR A 39 9.23 3.35 4.56
N LEU A 40 8.16 2.75 5.08
CA LEU A 40 8.11 2.25 6.47
C LEU A 40 8.50 0.78 6.59
N LEU A 41 8.16 -0.05 5.60
CA LEU A 41 8.40 -1.51 5.66
C LEU A 41 9.50 -1.98 4.71
N GLY A 42 9.93 -1.14 3.75
CA GLY A 42 11.02 -1.48 2.81
C GLY A 42 10.60 -2.40 1.67
N TYR A 43 9.30 -2.67 1.50
CA TYR A 43 8.80 -3.53 0.42
C TYR A 43 8.24 -2.70 -0.73
N PRO A 44 8.56 -3.02 -1.99
CA PRO A 44 7.93 -2.38 -3.15
C PRO A 44 6.43 -2.63 -3.14
N SER A 45 5.65 -1.58 -3.41
CA SER A 45 4.20 -1.60 -3.44
C SER A 45 3.65 -2.70 -4.35
N GLU A 46 4.32 -2.93 -5.50
CA GLU A 46 3.91 -3.91 -6.51
C GLU A 46 4.05 -5.35 -6.01
N LYS A 47 4.96 -5.62 -5.06
CA LYS A 47 5.13 -6.97 -4.49
C LYS A 47 4.02 -7.32 -3.51
N LEU A 48 3.26 -6.33 -3.04
CA LEU A 48 2.22 -6.49 -2.03
C LEU A 48 0.85 -6.74 -2.65
N ILE A 49 0.63 -6.23 -3.87
CA ILE A 49 -0.62 -6.44 -4.61
C ILE A 49 -0.84 -7.94 -4.83
N GLY A 50 -2.06 -8.42 -4.56
CA GLY A 50 -2.42 -9.83 -4.64
C GLY A 50 -2.08 -10.65 -3.38
N ARG A 51 -1.49 -10.06 -2.33
CA ARG A 51 -1.23 -10.75 -1.06
C ARG A 51 -2.30 -10.45 -0.02
N ALA A 52 -2.44 -11.34 0.96
CA ALA A 52 -3.31 -11.13 2.11
C ALA A 52 -2.79 -9.99 3.00
N CYS A 53 -3.67 -9.03 3.36
CA CYS A 53 -3.30 -7.86 4.15
C CYS A 53 -2.70 -8.21 5.51
N GLY A 54 -3.23 -9.24 6.19
CA GLY A 54 -2.80 -9.66 7.52
C GLY A 54 -1.35 -10.14 7.61
N VAL A 55 -0.75 -10.56 6.49
CA VAL A 55 0.66 -11.01 6.43
C VAL A 55 1.64 -9.83 6.53
N ILE A 56 1.21 -8.63 6.13
CA ILE A 56 2.10 -7.46 6.02
C ILE A 56 2.12 -6.61 7.29
N VAL A 57 1.00 -6.54 8.02
CA VAL A 57 0.84 -5.63 9.16
C VAL A 57 1.52 -6.14 10.45
N HIS A 58 2.10 -7.34 10.45
CA HIS A 58 2.75 -7.92 11.62
C HIS A 58 4.28 -7.89 11.47
N PRO A 59 5.01 -7.02 12.20
CA PRO A 59 6.47 -6.88 12.07
C PRO A 59 7.28 -8.13 12.47
N SER A 60 6.60 -9.19 12.95
CA SER A 60 7.23 -10.42 13.46
C SER A 60 7.18 -11.63 12.52
N ILE A 61 6.58 -11.55 11.33
CA ILE A 61 6.27 -12.75 10.51
C ILE A 61 7.17 -12.89 9.26
N ILE A 62 8.07 -11.95 8.97
CA ILE A 62 9.02 -12.10 7.86
C ILE A 62 10.46 -12.10 8.40
N GLN A 63 10.90 -13.29 8.86
CA GLN A 63 12.29 -13.72 8.89
C GLN A 63 12.52 -14.73 7.76
#